data_AF-A0A382TLL5-F1
#
_entry.id   AF-A0A382TLL5-F1
#
_cell.length_a   1.000
_cell.length_b   1.000
_cell.length_c   1.000
_cell.angle_alpha   90.00
_cell.angle_beta   90.00
_cell.angle_gamma   90.00
#
_symmetry.space_group_name_H-M   'P 1'
#
loop_
_entity.id
_entity.type
_entity.pdbx_description
1 polymer ?
#
loop_
_entity_poly.entity_id
_entity_poly.type
_entity_poly.pdbx_seq_one_letter_code
_entity_poly.pdbx_strand_id
1 'polypeptide(L)'
;MSDWLTEQQLRQLHRGWKMARETPVPTRVVSSGECYPPAQSREQRAVESLIHDEAMQRAQRMGLRPHVYLRSRSGMAASFMAMNQVHGEVFSVDSAEVEDQEAAREIHARTSDQFIFDVHTHHVHSDYNWEGQLWLRDAARGNNPSGTPWNPALVEQELDLRYYKFDYYIKDMFFDSDTTLSLLSTSPSTDPDKTLLSDRQMVASRDRVNALAGTRRMFAHGVIWPSVPEYLDLMETAAGELKVDSWKGYTIGDVLGYHPTFDRPWRLDDEELVWPTFAKACEVGV
;
A
#
# COMPACT_ATOMS: atom_id res chain seq x y z
N MET A 1 11.26 7.23 -9.88
CA MET A 1 10.55 7.82 -8.73
C MET A 1 10.74 9.32 -8.82
N SER A 2 9.65 10.08 -8.80
CA SER A 2 9.70 11.53 -8.69
C SER A 2 10.27 11.87 -7.32
N ASP A 3 11.50 12.38 -7.25
CA ASP A 3 12.05 12.83 -5.98
C ASP A 3 11.42 14.18 -5.64
N TRP A 4 10.44 14.19 -4.73
CA TRP A 4 9.84 15.42 -4.21
C TRP A 4 10.80 16.15 -3.25
N LEU A 5 11.93 15.52 -2.98
CA LEU A 5 13.03 16.06 -2.20
C LEU A 5 13.97 16.88 -3.09
N THR A 6 14.39 18.03 -2.58
CA THR A 6 15.46 18.81 -3.19
C THR A 6 16.75 18.00 -3.26
N GLU A 7 17.65 18.33 -4.20
CA GLU A 7 18.99 17.71 -4.26
C GLU A 7 19.74 17.82 -2.93
N GLN A 8 19.58 18.95 -2.22
CA GLN A 8 20.21 19.18 -0.92
C GLN A 8 19.70 18.18 0.13
N GLN A 9 18.39 17.91 0.15
CA GLN A 9 17.80 16.91 1.04
C GLN A 9 18.26 15.50 0.67
N LEU A 10 18.27 15.16 -0.62
CA LEU A 10 18.73 13.85 -1.08
C LEU A 10 20.18 13.57 -0.68
N ARG A 11 21.06 14.57 -0.73
CA ARG A 11 22.47 14.45 -0.29
C ARG A 11 22.62 14.17 1.21
N GLN A 12 21.62 14.52 2.03
CA GLN A 12 21.61 14.26 3.47
C GLN A 12 21.05 12.86 3.82
N LEU A 13 20.49 12.15 2.84
CA LEU A 13 19.88 10.85 3.05
C LEU A 13 20.82 9.73 2.61
N HIS A 14 20.67 8.60 3.30
CA HIS A 14 21.27 7.34 2.90
C HIS A 14 20.17 6.35 2.55
N ARG A 15 20.46 5.43 1.63
CA ARG A 15 19.51 4.37 1.27
C ARG A 15 19.18 3.52 2.50
N GLY A 16 17.91 3.18 2.69
CA GLY A 16 17.44 2.45 3.88
C GLY A 16 18.18 1.12 4.12
N TRP A 17 18.53 0.39 3.06
CA TRP A 17 19.30 -0.85 3.17
C TRP A 17 20.78 -0.66 3.59
N LYS A 18 21.24 0.58 3.73
CA LYS A 18 22.56 0.91 4.31
C LYS A 18 22.48 1.27 5.80
N MET A 19 21.32 1.13 6.44
CA MET A 19 21.18 1.38 7.87
C MET A 19 22.10 0.45 8.67
N ALA A 20 22.81 1.02 9.65
CA ALA A 20 23.80 0.31 10.44
C ALA A 20 23.20 -0.77 11.37
N ARG A 21 21.92 -0.63 11.71
CA ARG A 21 21.16 -1.53 12.59
C ARG A 21 20.02 -2.13 11.79
N GLU A 22 20.14 -3.43 11.48
CA GLU A 22 19.12 -4.19 10.78
C GLU A 22 18.06 -4.65 11.79
N THR A 23 16.80 -4.32 11.51
CA THR A 23 15.63 -4.77 12.25
C THR A 23 14.61 -5.35 11.25
N PRO A 24 13.78 -6.33 11.66
CA PRO A 24 12.77 -6.94 10.80
C PRO A 24 11.72 -5.93 10.32
N VAL A 25 11.40 -4.96 11.18
CA VAL A 25 10.50 -3.85 10.88
C VAL A 25 11.26 -2.54 11.10
N PRO A 26 11.26 -1.60 10.13
CA PRO A 26 11.93 -0.32 10.29
C PRO A 26 11.45 0.44 11.54
N THR A 27 12.39 0.78 12.40
CA THR A 27 12.17 1.54 13.65
C THR A 27 12.28 3.04 13.41
N ARG A 28 12.12 3.50 12.16
CA ARG A 28 12.10 4.91 11.77
C ARG A 28 11.45 5.05 10.40
N VAL A 29 10.99 6.25 10.08
CA VAL A 29 10.44 6.56 8.75
C VAL A 29 11.53 6.42 7.70
N VAL A 30 11.31 5.54 6.71
CA VAL A 30 12.12 5.41 5.51
C VAL A 30 11.38 6.10 4.38
N SER A 31 11.99 7.11 3.77
CA SER A 31 11.35 7.89 2.71
C SER A 31 11.26 7.11 1.40
N SER A 32 10.10 7.18 0.75
CA SER A 32 9.85 6.79 -0.65
C SER A 32 10.43 7.80 -1.66
N GLY A 33 10.94 8.95 -1.21
CA GLY A 33 11.23 10.12 -2.04
C GLY A 33 10.13 11.19 -1.98
N GLU A 34 8.99 10.91 -1.36
CA GLU A 34 7.85 11.84 -1.27
C GLU A 34 7.93 12.77 -0.04
N CYS A 35 8.57 12.33 1.04
CA CYS A 35 8.68 13.12 2.27
C CYS A 35 10.09 13.07 2.86
N TYR A 36 10.55 14.18 3.43
CA TYR A 36 11.82 14.18 4.14
C TYR A 36 11.61 13.47 5.49
N PRO A 37 12.31 12.36 5.76
CA PRO A 37 11.98 11.54 6.93
C PRO A 37 12.35 12.31 8.21
N PRO A 38 11.46 12.37 9.22
CA PRO A 38 11.78 12.97 10.50
C PRO A 38 12.90 12.21 11.21
N ALA A 39 13.51 12.85 12.21
CA ALA A 39 14.44 12.18 13.10
C ALA A 39 13.76 11.02 13.83
N GLN A 40 14.53 9.98 14.17
CA GLN A 40 14.01 8.86 14.94
C GLN A 40 13.60 9.33 16.34
N SER A 41 12.37 9.04 16.75
CA SER A 41 11.85 9.46 18.05
C SER A 41 12.55 8.74 19.22
N ARG A 42 12.24 9.13 20.46
CA ARG A 42 12.76 8.45 21.65
C ARG A 42 12.18 7.04 21.76
N GLU A 43 10.89 6.90 21.51
CA GLU A 43 10.12 5.66 21.54
C GLU A 43 10.62 4.69 20.46
N GLN A 44 10.80 5.20 19.23
CA GLN A 44 11.38 4.44 18.13
C GLN A 44 12.79 3.88 18.44
N ARG A 45 13.64 4.67 19.11
CA ARG A 45 14.96 4.22 19.59
C ARG A 45 14.85 3.17 20.70
N ALA A 46 13.86 3.28 21.57
CA ALA A 46 13.60 2.30 22.61
C ALA A 46 13.18 0.96 22.00
N VAL A 47 12.27 0.96 21.02
CA VAL A 47 11.89 -0.24 20.27
C VAL A 47 13.11 -0.88 19.58
N GLU A 48 13.92 -0.09 18.88
CA GLU A 48 15.14 -0.59 18.23
C GLU A 48 16.11 -1.25 19.22
N SER A 49 16.29 -0.64 20.40
CA SER A 49 17.16 -1.20 21.44
C SER A 49 16.61 -2.53 21.97
N LEU A 50 15.32 -2.58 22.28
CA LEU A 50 14.65 -3.80 22.76
C LEU A 50 14.73 -4.94 21.74
N ILE A 51 14.54 -4.65 20.44
CA ILE A 51 14.67 -5.65 19.37
C ILE A 51 16.07 -6.27 19.37
N HIS A 52 17.10 -5.45 19.48
CA HIS A 52 18.48 -5.94 19.50
C HIS A 52 18.82 -6.70 20.78
N ASP A 53 18.34 -6.24 21.94
CA ASP A 53 18.58 -6.90 23.22
C ASP A 53 17.91 -8.27 23.26
N GLU A 54 16.66 -8.38 22.80
CA GLU A 54 15.97 -9.66 22.62
C GLU A 54 16.72 -10.53 21.61
N ALA A 55 17.09 -10.00 20.45
CA ALA A 55 17.79 -10.78 19.44
C ALA A 55 19.13 -11.33 19.94
N MET A 56 19.90 -10.57 20.72
CA MET A 56 21.13 -11.07 21.33
C MET A 56 20.86 -12.23 22.30
N GLN A 57 19.90 -12.06 23.21
CA GLN A 57 19.59 -13.05 24.23
C GLN A 57 18.96 -14.33 23.64
N ARG A 58 17.97 -14.18 22.77
CA ARG A 58 17.22 -15.30 22.18
C ARG A 58 18.07 -16.07 21.17
N ALA A 59 18.81 -15.37 20.31
CA ALA A 59 19.72 -16.04 19.37
C ALA A 59 20.76 -16.88 20.10
N GLN A 60 21.34 -16.39 21.21
CA GLN A 60 22.29 -17.15 22.00
C GLN A 60 21.68 -18.45 22.55
N ARG A 61 20.46 -18.39 23.12
CA ARG A 61 19.77 -19.58 23.65
C ARG A 61 19.45 -20.61 22.57
N MET A 62 19.16 -20.16 21.35
CA MET A 62 18.85 -21.00 20.20
C MET A 62 20.09 -21.48 19.42
N GLY A 63 21.30 -21.06 19.81
CA GLY A 63 22.52 -21.36 19.04
C GLY A 63 22.57 -20.67 17.66
N LEU A 64 21.86 -19.55 17.50
CA LEU A 64 21.80 -18.75 16.27
C LEU A 64 22.71 -17.51 16.37
N ARG A 65 23.09 -16.97 15.21
CA ARG A 65 23.67 -15.63 15.13
C ARG A 65 22.54 -14.58 15.21
N PRO A 66 22.71 -13.42 15.87
CA PRO A 66 21.64 -12.43 16.03
C PRO A 66 20.96 -12.00 14.73
N HIS A 67 21.70 -11.80 13.64
CA HIS A 67 21.11 -11.45 12.34
C HIS A 67 20.31 -12.59 11.69
N VAL A 68 20.64 -13.85 11.99
CA VAL A 68 19.86 -15.01 11.55
C VAL A 68 18.54 -15.06 12.32
N TYR A 69 18.60 -14.81 13.63
CA TYR A 69 17.39 -14.69 14.45
C TYR A 69 16.49 -13.54 13.99
N LEU A 70 17.04 -12.35 13.74
CA LEU A 70 16.26 -11.21 13.25
C LEU A 70 15.59 -11.51 11.90
N ARG A 71 16.23 -12.27 11.00
CA ARG A 71 15.63 -12.69 9.72
C ARG A 71 14.68 -13.88 9.82
N SER A 72 14.31 -14.29 11.03
CA SER A 72 13.37 -15.39 11.27
C SER A 72 11.99 -14.88 11.68
N ARG A 73 11.02 -15.81 11.75
CA ARG A 73 9.67 -15.51 12.24
C ARG A 73 9.69 -15.05 13.71
N SER A 74 10.51 -15.68 14.55
CA SER A 74 10.69 -15.24 15.94
C SER A 74 11.33 -13.84 16.03
N GLY A 75 12.18 -13.46 15.07
CA GLY A 75 12.71 -12.11 14.98
C GLY A 75 11.62 -11.08 14.69
N MET A 76 10.70 -11.40 13.78
CA MET A 76 9.51 -10.57 13.52
C MET A 76 8.62 -10.47 14.77
N ALA A 77 8.33 -11.60 15.43
CA ALA A 77 7.57 -11.63 16.68
C ALA A 77 8.24 -10.78 17.78
N ALA A 78 9.57 -10.86 17.93
CA ALA A 78 10.32 -10.04 18.87
C ALA A 78 10.15 -8.54 18.58
N SER A 79 10.01 -8.16 17.31
CA SER A 79 9.80 -6.78 16.89
C SER A 79 8.42 -6.27 17.31
N PHE A 80 7.39 -7.06 17.10
CA PHE A 80 6.04 -6.73 17.57
C PHE A 80 5.96 -6.72 19.09
N MET A 81 6.63 -7.64 19.77
CA MET A 81 6.67 -7.65 21.24
C MET A 81 7.38 -6.42 21.80
N ALA A 82 8.50 -6.00 21.18
CA ALA A 82 9.19 -4.76 21.54
C ALA A 82 8.32 -3.52 21.27
N MET A 83 7.58 -3.49 20.17
CA MET A 83 6.61 -2.41 19.90
C MET A 83 5.51 -2.37 20.97
N ASN A 84 5.00 -3.53 21.39
CA ASN A 84 3.98 -3.60 22.44
C ASN A 84 4.47 -3.04 23.77
N GLN A 85 5.73 -3.32 24.14
CA GLN A 85 6.32 -2.81 25.39
C GLN A 85 6.44 -1.28 25.41
N VAL A 86 6.59 -0.64 24.25
CA VAL A 86 6.79 0.82 24.15
C VAL A 86 5.49 1.57 23.86
N HIS A 87 4.64 1.01 23.00
CA HIS A 87 3.44 1.66 22.47
C HIS A 87 2.13 1.14 23.05
N GLY A 88 2.17 0.12 23.91
CA GLY A 88 0.99 -0.61 24.39
C GLY A 88 0.63 -1.79 23.50
N GLU A 89 -0.31 -2.63 23.93
CA GLU A 89 -0.69 -3.87 23.24
C GLU A 89 -1.42 -3.59 21.91
N VAL A 90 -0.65 -3.38 20.84
CA VAL A 90 -1.14 -3.10 19.48
C VAL A 90 -1.12 -4.37 18.62
N PHE A 91 -0.12 -5.23 18.83
CA PHE A 91 0.07 -6.45 18.07
C PHE A 91 -0.28 -7.68 18.91
N SER A 92 -0.98 -8.64 18.30
CA SER A 92 -1.18 -9.96 18.91
C SER A 92 0.09 -10.79 18.70
N VAL A 93 0.89 -10.97 19.75
CA VAL A 93 2.11 -11.78 19.72
C VAL A 93 2.32 -12.46 21.07
N ASP A 94 2.59 -13.76 21.05
CA ASP A 94 2.91 -14.52 22.25
C ASP A 94 4.43 -14.61 22.47
N SER A 95 4.84 -14.64 23.73
CA SER A 95 6.22 -14.90 24.14
C SER A 95 6.81 -16.17 23.50
N ALA A 96 6.00 -17.23 23.32
CA ALA A 96 6.42 -18.47 22.71
C ALA A 96 6.92 -18.27 21.27
N GLU A 97 6.31 -17.36 20.50
CA GLU A 97 6.77 -17.03 19.13
C GLU A 97 8.16 -16.42 19.13
N VAL A 98 8.48 -15.63 20.15
CA VAL A 98 9.79 -15.00 20.34
C VAL A 98 10.82 -16.03 20.81
N GLU A 99 10.41 -16.96 21.65
CA GLU A 99 11.29 -17.90 22.34
C GLU A 99 11.51 -19.22 21.61
N ASP A 100 10.66 -19.57 20.64
CA ASP A 100 10.73 -20.81 19.88
C ASP A 100 10.41 -20.58 18.38
N GLN A 101 11.32 -21.04 17.52
CA GLN A 101 11.17 -21.00 16.07
C GLN A 101 10.01 -21.86 15.59
N GLU A 102 9.71 -22.96 16.28
CA GLU A 102 8.63 -23.86 15.89
C GLU A 102 7.27 -23.28 16.28
N ALA A 103 7.14 -22.69 17.47
CA ALA A 103 5.95 -21.93 17.84
C ALA A 103 5.65 -20.80 16.84
N ALA A 104 6.68 -20.04 16.44
CA ALA A 104 6.52 -18.99 15.42
C ALA A 104 6.10 -19.54 14.03
N ARG A 105 6.54 -20.76 13.67
CA ARG A 105 6.11 -21.43 12.44
C ARG A 105 4.66 -21.92 12.53
N GLU A 106 4.27 -22.45 13.68
CA GLU A 106 2.89 -22.90 13.92
C GLU A 106 1.91 -21.74 13.81
N ILE A 107 2.22 -20.59 14.42
CA ILE A 107 1.39 -19.38 14.26
C ILE A 107 1.31 -18.98 12.79
N HIS A 108 2.43 -18.91 12.08
CA HIS A 108 2.44 -18.59 10.66
C HIS A 108 1.58 -19.55 9.82
N ALA A 109 1.67 -20.86 10.08
CA ALA A 109 0.86 -21.87 9.39
C ALA A 109 -0.64 -21.72 9.72
N ARG A 110 -0.98 -21.36 10.97
CA ARG A 110 -2.36 -21.07 11.36
C ARG A 110 -2.92 -19.81 10.70
N THR A 111 -2.05 -18.89 10.29
CA THR A 111 -2.44 -17.61 9.65
C THR A 111 -2.19 -17.58 8.15
N SER A 112 -1.86 -18.71 7.50
CA SER A 112 -1.53 -18.71 6.07
C SER A 112 -2.75 -18.64 5.14
N ASP A 113 -3.95 -18.94 5.65
CA ASP A 113 -5.21 -18.91 4.89
C ASP A 113 -6.18 -17.88 5.49
N GLN A 114 -5.66 -16.67 5.70
CA GLN A 114 -6.44 -15.58 6.26
C GLN A 114 -7.37 -14.97 5.22
N PHE A 115 -8.51 -14.47 5.71
CA PHE A 115 -9.33 -13.57 4.92
C PHE A 115 -8.54 -12.29 4.61
N ILE A 116 -8.30 -12.04 3.32
CA ILE A 116 -7.61 -10.83 2.84
C ILE A 116 -8.60 -9.97 2.07
N PHE A 117 -8.84 -8.77 2.58
CA PHE A 117 -9.52 -7.72 1.84
C PHE A 117 -8.47 -6.70 1.38
N ASP A 118 -8.10 -6.77 0.10
CA ASP A 118 -7.25 -5.75 -0.51
C ASP A 118 -8.07 -4.51 -0.83
N VAL A 119 -7.95 -3.50 0.03
CA VAL A 119 -8.73 -2.26 -0.06
C VAL A 119 -8.17 -1.24 -1.08
N HIS A 120 -7.13 -1.58 -1.84
CA HIS A 120 -6.48 -0.61 -2.73
C HIS A 120 -5.86 -1.25 -3.97
N THR A 121 -6.70 -1.52 -4.97
CA THR A 121 -6.25 -2.11 -6.24
C THR A 121 -6.60 -1.24 -7.44
N HIS A 122 -5.89 -1.44 -8.56
CA HIS A 122 -6.14 -0.74 -9.83
C HIS A 122 -5.98 -1.70 -11.01
N HIS A 123 -6.74 -1.44 -12.07
CA HIS A 123 -6.48 -1.94 -13.42
C HIS A 123 -6.82 -0.83 -14.42
N VAL A 124 -6.46 -1.01 -15.68
CA VAL A 124 -6.76 -0.04 -16.75
C VAL A 124 -7.86 -0.54 -17.69
N HIS A 125 -8.54 0.38 -18.38
CA HIS A 125 -9.51 0.05 -19.42
C HIS A 125 -8.84 -0.58 -20.66
N SER A 126 -9.62 -1.24 -21.52
CA SER A 126 -9.11 -1.99 -22.68
C SER A 126 -8.27 -1.15 -23.63
N ASP A 127 -8.67 0.10 -23.83
CA ASP A 127 -8.10 1.02 -24.81
C ASP A 127 -6.99 1.91 -24.21
N TYR A 128 -6.61 1.67 -22.95
CA TYR A 128 -5.58 2.44 -22.26
C TYR A 128 -4.22 2.21 -22.91
N ASN A 129 -3.56 3.30 -23.30
CA ASN A 129 -2.33 3.29 -24.10
C ASN A 129 -1.19 4.14 -23.50
N TRP A 130 -1.41 4.80 -22.36
CA TRP A 130 -0.37 5.60 -21.71
C TRP A 130 0.64 4.70 -20.98
N GLU A 131 1.81 4.51 -21.60
CA GLU A 131 2.89 3.65 -21.09
C GLU A 131 3.59 4.17 -19.83
N GLY A 132 3.24 5.37 -19.36
CA GLY A 132 3.86 5.98 -18.18
C GLY A 132 3.63 5.25 -16.86
N GLN A 133 2.89 4.12 -16.85
CA GLN A 133 2.76 3.20 -15.71
C GLN A 133 3.64 1.95 -15.81
N LEU A 134 4.30 1.71 -16.95
CA LEU A 134 5.16 0.52 -17.14
C LEU A 134 6.38 0.54 -16.21
N TRP A 135 6.76 1.69 -15.65
CA TRP A 135 7.83 1.79 -14.67
C TRP A 135 7.58 0.94 -13.41
N LEU A 136 6.31 0.70 -13.01
CA LEU A 136 5.98 -0.14 -11.87
C LEU A 136 6.45 -1.58 -12.11
N ARG A 137 6.09 -2.13 -13.29
CA ARG A 137 6.54 -3.45 -13.72
C ARG A 137 8.05 -3.47 -13.94
N ASP A 138 8.62 -2.42 -14.51
CA ASP A 138 10.07 -2.33 -14.73
C ASP A 138 10.85 -2.32 -13.41
N ALA A 139 10.37 -1.60 -12.40
CA ALA A 139 10.92 -1.65 -11.05
C ALA A 139 10.84 -3.06 -10.44
N ALA A 140 9.72 -3.76 -10.63
CA ALA A 140 9.54 -5.14 -10.16
C ALA A 140 10.49 -6.14 -10.86
N ARG A 141 10.91 -5.86 -12.10
CA ARG A 141 11.93 -6.61 -12.86
C ARG A 141 13.34 -6.40 -12.35
N GLY A 142 13.57 -5.44 -11.45
CA GLY A 142 14.88 -5.15 -10.89
C GLY A 142 15.47 -3.82 -11.34
N ASN A 143 14.79 -3.06 -12.21
CA ASN A 143 15.15 -1.67 -12.54
C ASN A 143 14.69 -0.72 -11.43
N ASN A 144 15.11 -1.03 -10.22
CA ASN A 144 14.84 -0.27 -9.00
C ASN A 144 16.18 0.07 -8.32
N PRO A 145 16.19 0.97 -7.32
CA PRO A 145 17.42 1.41 -6.67
C PRO A 145 18.27 0.30 -6.01
N SER A 146 17.68 -0.87 -5.72
CA SER A 146 18.40 -2.02 -5.15
C SER A 146 19.04 -2.93 -6.20
N GLY A 147 18.70 -2.76 -7.49
CA GLY A 147 19.13 -3.65 -8.58
C GLY A 147 18.65 -5.10 -8.42
N THR A 148 17.69 -5.34 -7.53
CA THR A 148 17.20 -6.69 -7.20
C THR A 148 15.76 -6.83 -7.69
N PRO A 149 15.45 -7.85 -8.53
CA PRO A 149 14.08 -8.13 -8.93
C PRO A 149 13.19 -8.42 -7.73
N TRP A 150 12.03 -7.78 -7.64
CA TRP A 150 11.01 -8.13 -6.65
C TRP A 150 10.34 -9.46 -7.01
N ASN A 151 10.23 -9.75 -8.32
CA ASN A 151 9.77 -11.03 -8.83
C ASN A 151 10.68 -11.49 -9.99
N PRO A 152 11.52 -12.51 -9.78
CA PRO A 152 12.42 -13.03 -10.82
C PRO A 152 11.70 -13.48 -12.11
N ALA A 153 10.44 -13.93 -12.02
CA ALA A 153 9.68 -14.37 -13.18
C ALA A 153 9.31 -13.23 -14.15
N LEU A 154 9.46 -11.96 -13.73
CA LEU A 154 9.17 -10.79 -14.56
C LEU A 154 10.35 -10.36 -15.42
N VAL A 155 11.59 -10.73 -15.06
CA VAL A 155 12.82 -10.19 -15.68
C VAL A 155 12.80 -10.34 -17.20
N GLU A 156 12.45 -11.54 -17.67
CA GLU A 156 12.40 -11.90 -19.10
C GLU A 156 11.06 -11.53 -19.77
N GLN A 157 10.08 -11.00 -19.02
CA GLN A 157 8.81 -10.60 -19.58
C GLN A 157 8.91 -9.21 -20.21
N GLU A 158 8.24 -9.05 -21.35
CA GLU A 158 8.04 -7.76 -22.00
C GLU A 158 7.32 -6.77 -21.07
N LEU A 159 7.68 -5.49 -21.19
CA LEU A 159 6.90 -4.40 -20.59
C LEU A 159 5.73 -4.08 -21.49
N ASP A 160 4.55 -4.55 -21.12
CA ASP A 160 3.34 -4.41 -21.93
C ASP A 160 2.16 -4.04 -21.01
N LEU A 161 1.39 -3.00 -21.41
CA LEU A 161 0.20 -2.56 -20.68
C LEU A 161 -0.88 -3.63 -20.59
N ARG A 162 -0.82 -4.69 -21.43
CA ARG A 162 -1.74 -5.84 -21.34
C ARG A 162 -1.79 -6.44 -19.92
N TYR A 163 -0.68 -6.42 -19.19
CA TYR A 163 -0.60 -6.98 -17.84
C TYR A 163 -1.38 -6.16 -16.80
N TYR A 164 -1.81 -4.94 -17.14
CA TYR A 164 -2.64 -4.10 -16.27
C TYR A 164 -4.11 -4.13 -16.67
N LYS A 165 -4.47 -4.85 -17.75
CA LYS A 165 -5.86 -4.96 -18.23
C LYS A 165 -6.61 -6.02 -17.44
N PHE A 166 -7.94 -5.95 -17.53
CA PHE A 166 -8.89 -6.73 -16.73
C PHE A 166 -8.52 -8.22 -16.59
N ASP A 167 -8.24 -8.93 -17.68
CA ASP A 167 -8.01 -10.39 -17.62
C ASP A 167 -6.77 -10.75 -16.78
N TYR A 168 -5.67 -10.02 -16.95
CA TYR A 168 -4.46 -10.20 -16.13
C TYR A 168 -4.68 -9.75 -14.70
N TYR A 169 -5.39 -8.63 -14.50
CA TYR A 169 -5.77 -8.18 -13.17
C TYR A 169 -6.57 -9.24 -12.41
N ILE A 170 -7.57 -9.88 -13.04
CA ILE A 170 -8.37 -10.94 -12.39
C ILE A 170 -7.51 -12.15 -12.05
N LYS A 171 -6.65 -12.58 -12.98
CA LYS A 171 -5.69 -13.65 -12.73
C LYS A 171 -4.81 -13.32 -11.52
N ASP A 172 -4.17 -12.16 -11.54
CA ASP A 172 -3.20 -11.79 -10.53
C ASP A 172 -3.84 -11.56 -9.15
N MET A 173 -5.03 -10.96 -9.10
CA MET A 173 -5.74 -10.73 -7.84
C MET A 173 -6.39 -11.99 -7.28
N PHE A 174 -7.13 -12.76 -8.07
CA PHE A 174 -8.00 -13.81 -7.54
C PHE A 174 -7.52 -15.25 -7.77
N PHE A 175 -6.45 -15.45 -8.55
CA PHE A 175 -5.88 -16.78 -8.81
C PHE A 175 -4.43 -16.91 -8.34
N ASP A 176 -3.64 -15.85 -8.48
CA ASP A 176 -2.21 -15.86 -8.15
C ASP A 176 -1.89 -15.11 -6.84
N SER A 177 -2.91 -14.72 -6.07
CA SER A 177 -2.76 -14.12 -4.74
C SER A 177 -3.79 -14.68 -3.76
N ASP A 178 -3.51 -14.51 -2.47
CA ASP A 178 -4.41 -14.91 -1.38
C ASP A 178 -5.60 -13.94 -1.18
N THR A 179 -5.81 -12.98 -2.09
CA THR A 179 -6.87 -11.98 -1.99
C THR A 179 -8.26 -12.61 -2.01
N THR A 180 -8.99 -12.45 -0.91
CA THR A 180 -10.38 -12.89 -0.82
C THR A 180 -11.30 -11.86 -1.45
N LEU A 181 -11.25 -10.61 -0.99
CA LEU A 181 -12.05 -9.49 -1.52
C LEU A 181 -11.12 -8.40 -2.04
N SER A 182 -11.53 -7.67 -3.07
CA SER A 182 -10.82 -6.48 -3.53
C SER A 182 -11.71 -5.24 -3.61
N LEU A 183 -11.12 -4.08 -3.37
CA LEU A 183 -11.73 -2.77 -3.59
C LEU A 183 -11.00 -2.10 -4.74
N LEU A 184 -11.71 -1.98 -5.86
CA LEU A 184 -11.19 -1.36 -7.06
C LEU A 184 -11.23 0.15 -6.91
N SER A 185 -10.10 0.78 -7.19
CA SER A 185 -9.95 2.22 -7.20
C SER A 185 -9.63 2.72 -8.60
N THR A 186 -10.00 3.96 -8.87
CA THR A 186 -9.39 4.77 -9.93
C THR A 186 -8.71 5.99 -9.31
N SER A 187 -7.96 6.73 -10.12
CA SER A 187 -7.28 7.95 -9.72
C SER A 187 -7.78 9.14 -10.53
N PRO A 188 -7.98 10.31 -9.90
CA PRO A 188 -8.31 11.52 -10.64
C PRO A 188 -7.14 11.90 -11.55
N SER A 189 -7.47 12.30 -12.77
CA SER A 189 -6.52 12.98 -13.66
C SER A 189 -7.25 14.01 -14.51
N THR A 190 -6.57 15.12 -14.77
CA THR A 190 -7.01 16.14 -15.75
C THR A 190 -6.74 15.71 -17.18
N ASP A 191 -5.91 14.68 -17.36
CA ASP A 191 -5.51 14.13 -18.64
C ASP A 191 -6.37 12.87 -18.95
N PRO A 192 -7.28 12.95 -19.94
CA PRO A 192 -8.14 11.82 -20.28
C PRO A 192 -7.36 10.56 -20.67
N ASP A 193 -6.20 10.69 -21.30
CA ASP A 193 -5.38 9.56 -21.75
C ASP A 193 -4.74 8.80 -20.58
N LYS A 194 -4.68 9.44 -19.40
CA LYS A 194 -4.16 8.84 -18.17
C LYS A 194 -5.26 8.27 -17.28
N THR A 195 -6.53 8.52 -17.57
CA THR A 195 -7.64 8.02 -16.76
C THR A 195 -7.67 6.49 -16.80
N LEU A 196 -7.38 5.83 -15.68
CA LEU A 196 -7.28 4.36 -15.61
C LEU A 196 -8.62 3.70 -15.93
N LEU A 197 -9.67 4.20 -15.28
CA LEU A 197 -11.07 3.82 -15.44
C LEU A 197 -11.93 5.04 -15.13
N SER A 198 -13.01 5.24 -15.90
CA SER A 198 -14.13 6.08 -15.45
C SER A 198 -14.89 5.39 -14.31
N ASP A 199 -15.65 6.16 -13.52
CA ASP A 199 -16.46 5.62 -12.41
C ASP A 199 -17.42 4.52 -12.88
N ARG A 200 -18.04 4.71 -14.05
CA ARG A 200 -18.91 3.70 -14.68
C ARG A 200 -18.15 2.42 -15.05
N GLN A 201 -16.93 2.54 -15.59
CA GLN A 201 -16.10 1.38 -15.93
C GLN A 201 -15.64 0.63 -14.68
N MET A 202 -15.26 1.34 -13.61
CA MET A 202 -14.86 0.73 -12.34
C MET A 202 -16.02 -0.02 -11.69
N VAL A 203 -17.23 0.57 -11.65
CA VAL A 203 -18.43 -0.10 -11.16
C VAL A 203 -18.81 -1.29 -12.04
N ALA A 204 -18.67 -1.15 -13.37
CA ALA A 204 -18.89 -2.27 -14.28
C ALA A 204 -17.89 -3.42 -14.06
N SER A 205 -16.63 -3.13 -13.75
CA SER A 205 -15.63 -4.15 -13.36
C SER A 205 -16.04 -4.87 -12.09
N ARG A 206 -16.44 -4.13 -11.04
CA ARG A 206 -16.98 -4.69 -9.80
C ARG A 206 -18.14 -5.64 -10.07
N ASP A 207 -19.13 -5.17 -10.81
CA ASP A 207 -20.34 -5.93 -11.10
C ASP A 207 -20.02 -7.18 -11.94
N ARG A 208 -19.10 -7.06 -12.90
CA ARG A 208 -18.62 -8.18 -13.71
C ARG A 208 -17.93 -9.24 -12.84
N VAL A 209 -17.05 -8.85 -11.93
CA VAL A 209 -16.37 -9.80 -11.03
C VAL A 209 -17.38 -10.49 -10.11
N ASN A 210 -18.30 -9.74 -9.53
CA ASN A 210 -19.32 -10.30 -8.66
C ASN A 210 -20.26 -11.25 -9.40
N ALA A 211 -20.62 -10.93 -10.65
CA ALA A 211 -21.40 -11.81 -11.51
C ALA A 211 -20.65 -13.10 -11.85
N LEU A 212 -19.36 -13.01 -12.21
CA LEU A 212 -18.51 -14.18 -12.49
C LEU A 212 -18.32 -15.07 -11.25
N ALA A 213 -18.18 -14.48 -10.08
CA ALA A 213 -17.99 -15.20 -8.83
C ALA A 213 -19.28 -15.75 -8.21
N GLY A 214 -20.45 -15.27 -8.66
CA GLY A 214 -21.75 -15.57 -8.02
C GLY A 214 -21.89 -15.06 -6.58
N THR A 215 -20.92 -14.27 -6.11
CA THR A 215 -20.79 -13.76 -4.74
C THR A 215 -20.14 -12.38 -4.80
N ARG A 216 -20.24 -11.60 -3.72
CA ARG A 216 -19.60 -10.28 -3.64
C ARG A 216 -18.11 -10.44 -3.33
N ARG A 217 -17.28 -10.45 -4.37
CA ARG A 217 -15.81 -10.55 -4.32
C ARG A 217 -15.10 -9.22 -4.59
N MET A 218 -15.80 -8.26 -5.18
CA MET A 218 -15.26 -6.94 -5.49
C MET A 218 -16.18 -5.81 -5.01
N PHE A 219 -15.55 -4.71 -4.64
CA PHE A 219 -16.13 -3.41 -4.29
C PHE A 219 -15.51 -2.32 -5.18
N ALA A 220 -16.11 -1.13 -5.23
CA ALA A 220 -15.63 0.01 -6.01
C ALA A 220 -15.64 1.31 -5.17
N HIS A 221 -14.56 2.08 -5.23
CA HIS A 221 -14.48 3.41 -4.61
C HIS A 221 -15.17 4.48 -5.47
N GLY A 222 -15.97 5.38 -4.90
CA GLY A 222 -16.23 6.67 -5.51
C GLY A 222 -15.03 7.61 -5.35
N VAL A 223 -14.61 8.30 -6.42
CA VAL A 223 -13.52 9.26 -6.32
C VAL A 223 -14.05 10.61 -5.86
N ILE A 224 -13.43 11.17 -4.82
CA ILE A 224 -13.71 12.52 -4.34
C ILE A 224 -12.58 13.47 -4.77
N TRP A 225 -12.98 14.67 -5.20
CA TRP A 225 -12.05 15.75 -5.51
C TRP A 225 -12.66 17.09 -5.09
N PRO A 226 -12.63 17.42 -3.78
CA PRO A 226 -13.34 18.56 -3.21
C PRO A 226 -13.10 19.92 -3.85
N SER A 227 -11.90 20.14 -4.37
CA SER A 227 -11.47 21.35 -5.06
C SER A 227 -11.97 21.49 -6.50
N VAL A 228 -12.66 20.48 -7.04
CA VAL A 228 -13.31 20.55 -8.36
C VAL A 228 -14.75 21.08 -8.17
N PRO A 229 -15.19 22.09 -8.94
CA PRO A 229 -16.59 22.55 -8.90
C PRO A 229 -17.57 21.40 -9.14
N GLU A 230 -18.72 21.46 -8.48
CA GLU A 230 -19.85 20.51 -8.66
C GLU A 230 -19.55 19.06 -8.23
N TYR A 231 -18.39 18.78 -7.61
CA TYR A 231 -18.06 17.41 -7.23
C TYR A 231 -19.03 16.81 -6.18
N LEU A 232 -19.66 17.64 -5.34
CA LEU A 232 -20.67 17.15 -4.37
C LEU A 232 -21.88 16.52 -5.08
N ASP A 233 -22.27 17.06 -6.24
CA ASP A 233 -23.37 16.50 -7.04
C ASP A 233 -22.95 15.16 -7.70
N LEU A 234 -21.65 15.03 -8.02
CA LEU A 234 -21.08 13.77 -8.50
C LEU A 234 -21.13 12.69 -7.41
N MET A 235 -21.01 13.04 -6.13
CA MET A 235 -21.19 12.07 -5.04
C MET A 235 -22.61 11.53 -4.97
N GLU A 236 -23.63 12.36 -5.19
CA GLU A 236 -25.03 11.92 -5.23
C GLU A 236 -25.25 10.91 -6.36
N THR A 237 -24.68 11.19 -7.53
CA THR A 237 -24.72 10.26 -8.68
C THR A 237 -23.96 8.97 -8.39
N ALA A 238 -22.75 9.07 -7.83
CA ALA A 238 -21.93 7.91 -7.50
C ALA A 238 -22.59 7.00 -6.45
N ALA A 239 -23.20 7.58 -5.42
CA ALA A 239 -23.90 6.82 -4.38
C ALA A 239 -25.26 6.28 -4.86
N GLY A 240 -26.06 7.10 -5.54
CA GLY A 240 -27.42 6.75 -5.95
C GLY A 240 -27.48 5.85 -7.18
N GLU A 241 -26.81 6.26 -8.27
CA GLU A 241 -26.85 5.53 -9.54
C GLU A 241 -25.82 4.41 -9.60
N LEU A 242 -24.55 4.73 -9.30
CA LEU A 242 -23.44 3.78 -9.44
C LEU A 242 -23.29 2.85 -8.23
N LYS A 243 -23.87 3.26 -7.09
CA LYS A 243 -23.85 2.53 -5.82
C LYS A 243 -22.42 2.16 -5.42
N VAL A 244 -21.52 3.14 -5.44
CA VAL A 244 -20.14 2.95 -4.96
C VAL A 244 -20.12 2.50 -3.50
N ASP A 245 -19.05 1.84 -3.10
CA ASP A 245 -18.98 1.11 -1.83
C ASP A 245 -18.19 1.84 -0.73
N SER A 246 -17.44 2.88 -1.10
CA SER A 246 -16.61 3.71 -0.21
C SER A 246 -16.07 4.92 -1.00
N TRP A 247 -15.45 5.89 -0.32
CA TRP A 247 -14.85 7.07 -0.97
C TRP A 247 -13.32 7.04 -0.95
N LYS A 248 -12.69 7.50 -2.04
CA LYS A 248 -11.24 7.65 -2.16
C LYS A 248 -10.89 9.04 -2.70
N GLY A 249 -9.94 9.70 -2.05
CA GLY A 249 -9.46 11.01 -2.46
C GLY A 249 -7.94 11.09 -2.50
N TYR A 250 -7.42 11.91 -3.39
CA TYR A 250 -6.00 12.26 -3.46
C TYR A 250 -5.85 13.74 -3.14
N THR A 251 -5.24 14.07 -2.00
CA THR A 251 -5.10 15.45 -1.51
C THR A 251 -4.23 16.33 -2.41
N ILE A 252 -3.39 15.73 -3.25
CA ILE A 252 -2.58 16.46 -4.23
C ILE A 252 -3.31 16.73 -5.55
N GLY A 253 -4.54 16.23 -5.71
CA GLY A 253 -5.32 16.32 -6.95
C GLY A 253 -4.85 15.33 -8.01
N ASP A 254 -4.44 15.80 -9.18
CA ASP A 254 -3.95 14.94 -10.27
C ASP A 254 -2.62 14.26 -9.90
N VAL A 255 -2.65 12.92 -9.86
CA VAL A 255 -1.55 12.08 -9.37
C VAL A 255 -0.76 11.40 -10.49
N LEU A 256 -1.16 11.57 -11.75
CA LEU A 256 -0.61 10.80 -12.87
C LEU A 256 0.41 11.61 -13.68
N GLY A 257 1.70 11.37 -13.40
CA GLY A 257 2.82 11.92 -14.16
C GLY A 257 4.17 11.81 -13.43
N TYR A 258 5.28 12.01 -14.16
CA TYR A 258 6.62 12.09 -13.56
C TYR A 258 6.78 13.34 -12.67
N HIS A 259 6.00 14.37 -12.95
CA HIS A 259 5.79 15.53 -12.09
C HIS A 259 4.30 15.63 -11.79
N PRO A 260 3.85 15.34 -10.55
CA PRO A 260 2.47 15.61 -10.19
C PRO A 260 2.21 17.09 -10.42
N THR A 261 1.14 17.42 -11.14
CA THR A 261 0.84 18.80 -11.53
C THR A 261 0.32 19.62 -10.35
N PHE A 262 0.12 18.99 -9.17
CA PHE A 262 -0.56 19.58 -8.01
C PHE A 262 -1.80 20.36 -8.45
N ASP A 263 -2.55 19.82 -9.42
CA ASP A 263 -3.72 20.52 -9.92
C ASP A 263 -4.81 20.45 -8.86
N ARG A 264 -5.28 21.61 -8.41
CA ARG A 264 -6.35 21.73 -7.40
C ARG A 264 -6.10 20.84 -6.16
N PRO A 265 -5.01 21.04 -5.42
CA PRO A 265 -4.78 20.29 -4.20
C PRO A 265 -5.79 20.73 -3.13
N TRP A 266 -6.08 19.85 -2.19
CA TRP A 266 -7.01 20.10 -1.09
C TRP A 266 -6.49 19.45 0.19
N ARG A 267 -6.94 19.92 1.34
CA ARG A 267 -6.46 19.45 2.64
C ARG A 267 -7.61 18.93 3.49
N LEU A 268 -7.39 17.84 4.21
CA LEU A 268 -8.41 17.21 5.06
C LEU A 268 -8.94 18.14 6.15
N ASP A 269 -8.15 19.14 6.56
CA ASP A 269 -8.46 20.13 7.58
C ASP A 269 -9.06 21.44 7.02
N ASP A 270 -9.34 21.52 5.71
CA ASP A 270 -10.03 22.66 5.11
C ASP A 270 -11.54 22.57 5.39
N GLU A 271 -12.00 23.33 6.38
CA GLU A 271 -13.39 23.28 6.85
C GLU A 271 -14.40 23.72 5.79
N GLU A 272 -14.06 24.76 5.02
CA GLU A 272 -14.98 25.33 4.03
C GLU A 272 -15.03 24.47 2.77
N LEU A 273 -13.89 23.94 2.33
CA LEU A 273 -13.81 23.17 1.09
C LEU A 273 -14.14 21.70 1.29
N VAL A 274 -13.61 21.07 2.36
CA VAL A 274 -13.54 19.61 2.46
C VAL A 274 -14.57 19.05 3.42
N TRP A 275 -14.92 19.71 4.53
CA TRP A 275 -15.93 19.14 5.42
C TRP A 275 -17.32 18.95 4.80
N PRO A 276 -17.77 19.74 3.80
CA PRO A 276 -18.98 19.42 3.03
C PRO A 276 -18.93 18.04 2.37
N THR A 277 -17.75 17.56 1.98
CA THR A 277 -17.50 16.19 1.49
C THR A 277 -17.89 15.15 2.51
N PHE A 278 -17.43 15.32 3.75
CA PHE A 278 -17.67 14.36 4.83
C PHE A 278 -19.15 14.38 5.22
N ALA A 279 -19.77 15.57 5.26
CA ALA A 279 -21.19 15.70 5.48
C ALA A 279 -22.00 15.00 4.38
N LYS A 280 -21.63 15.19 3.11
CA LYS A 280 -22.29 14.54 1.97
C LYS A 280 -22.08 13.02 1.97
N ALA A 281 -20.87 12.52 2.27
CA ALA A 281 -20.61 11.08 2.42
C ALA A 281 -21.52 10.44 3.47
N CYS A 282 -21.65 11.08 4.64
CA CYS A 282 -22.57 10.66 5.69
C CYS A 282 -24.05 10.71 5.24
N GLU A 283 -24.45 11.76 4.52
CA GLU A 283 -25.82 11.93 3.99
C GLU A 283 -26.21 10.82 3.00
N VAL A 284 -25.31 10.47 2.08
CA VAL A 284 -25.58 9.47 1.03
C VAL A 284 -25.33 8.03 1.51
N GLY A 285 -24.81 7.84 2.72
CA GLY A 285 -24.69 6.53 3.37
C GLY A 285 -23.63 5.62 2.76
N VAL A 286 -22.54 6.21 2.26
CA VAL A 286 -21.36 5.52 1.68
C VAL A 286 -20.12 5.86 2.48
#